data_AF-A0A974NLZ0-F1
#
_entry.id   AF-A0A974NLZ0-F1
#
_cell.length_a   1.000
_cell.length_b   1.000
_cell.length_c   1.000
_cell.angle_alpha   90.00
_cell.angle_beta   90.00
_cell.angle_gamma   90.00
#
_symmetry.space_group_name_H-M   'P 1'
#
loop_
_entity.id
_entity.type
_entity.pdbx_description
1 polymer ?
#
loop_
_entity_poly.entity_id
_entity_poly.type
_entity_poly.pdbx_seq_one_letter_code
_entity_poly.pdbx_strand_id
1 'polypeptide(L)'
;MSKKGLKVAIEYGEKLREFKNILEAEKFFFKYKDELLIQLELVSKESDIFKADYKVGSLKNLEKWYFELYEKNEFFKLDLDRNEFEKVMAIYFGEVVVQNNKDAKWEVEEYPFVPGKYTFLVIKDLGSMSLGNGFIDHYKEPSNKRRNSLIRMYNHYFTD
;
A
#
# COMPACT_ATOMS: atom_id res chain seq x y z
N MET A 1 22.29 -11.64 8.33
CA MET A 1 22.08 -10.66 7.23
C MET A 1 23.42 -10.42 6.54
N SER A 2 23.48 -10.39 5.20
CA SER A 2 24.75 -10.14 4.49
C SER A 2 25.13 -8.66 4.52
N LYS A 3 26.42 -8.32 4.35
CA LYS A 3 26.87 -6.92 4.25
C LYS A 3 26.13 -6.13 3.16
N LYS A 4 25.81 -6.80 2.04
CA LYS A 4 25.03 -6.22 0.94
C LYS A 4 23.57 -5.96 1.35
N GLY A 5 22.94 -6.90 2.06
CA GLY A 5 21.57 -6.72 2.55
C GLY A 5 21.45 -5.58 3.55
N LEU A 6 22.42 -5.46 4.47
CA LEU A 6 22.46 -4.36 5.42
C LEU A 6 22.59 -2.99 4.72
N LYS A 7 23.47 -2.90 3.72
CA LYS A 7 23.63 -1.67 2.93
C LYS A 7 22.32 -1.24 2.26
N VAL A 8 21.62 -2.18 1.63
CA VAL A 8 20.32 -1.91 0.98
C VAL A 8 19.26 -1.46 1.99
N ALA A 9 19.23 -2.07 3.18
CA ALA A 9 18.31 -1.66 4.24
C ALA A 9 18.58 -0.23 4.72
N ILE A 10 19.85 0.14 4.92
CA ILE A 10 20.23 1.51 5.27
C ILE A 10 19.84 2.50 4.17
N GLU A 11 20.18 2.21 2.91
CA GLU A 11 19.83 3.06 1.75
C GLU A 11 18.31 3.23 1.58
N TYR A 12 17.52 2.23 1.94
CA TYR A 12 16.07 2.35 1.99
C TYR A 12 15.61 3.25 3.15
N GLY A 13 16.15 3.03 4.36
CA GLY A 13 15.83 3.82 5.54
C GLY A 13 16.14 5.31 5.36
N GLU A 14 17.23 5.65 4.69
CA GLU A 14 17.61 7.04 4.40
C GLU A 14 16.57 7.77 3.55
N LYS A 15 15.81 7.05 2.71
CA LYS A 15 14.73 7.61 1.89
C LYS A 15 13.42 7.80 2.65
N LEU A 16 13.27 7.16 3.81
CA LEU A 16 12.08 7.32 4.62
C LEU A 16 12.00 8.73 5.18
N ARG A 17 10.78 9.15 5.51
CA ARG A 17 10.56 10.43 6.18
C ARG A 17 11.09 10.35 7.61
N GLU A 18 11.76 11.43 8.02
CA GLU A 18 12.22 11.60 9.39
C GLU A 18 11.16 12.32 10.22
N PHE A 19 11.02 11.90 11.47
CA PHE A 19 10.10 12.48 12.45
C PHE A 19 10.81 12.63 13.78
N LYS A 20 10.37 13.58 14.61
CA LYS A 20 10.99 13.82 15.92
C LYS A 20 10.72 12.68 16.90
N ASN A 21 9.57 12.02 16.78
CA ASN A 21 9.13 10.93 17.63
C ASN A 21 7.96 10.17 16.98
N ILE A 22 7.62 9.03 17.58
CA ILE A 22 6.54 8.14 17.12
C ILE A 22 5.18 8.84 17.04
N LEU A 23 4.85 9.73 17.99
CA LEU A 23 3.57 10.45 18.01
C LEU A 23 3.40 11.36 16.78
N GLU A 24 4.48 12.02 16.35
CA GLU A 24 4.48 12.84 15.14
C GLU A 24 4.31 11.97 13.88
N ALA A 25 5.01 10.82 13.85
CA ALA A 25 4.91 9.86 12.75
C ALA A 25 3.49 9.26 12.65
N GLU A 26 2.89 8.83 13.77
CA GLU A 26 1.51 8.34 13.85
C GLU A 26 0.53 9.36 13.30
N LYS A 27 0.58 10.60 13.82
CA LYS A 27 -0.31 11.66 13.35
C LYS A 27 -0.18 11.90 11.85
N PHE A 28 1.04 11.86 11.32
CA PHE A 28 1.28 12.00 9.89
C PHE A 28 0.71 10.81 9.10
N PHE A 29 1.04 9.58 9.46
CA PHE A 29 0.68 8.40 8.67
C PHE A 29 -0.82 8.09 8.71
N PHE A 30 -1.49 8.27 9.85
CA PHE A 30 -2.94 8.10 9.90
C PHE A 30 -3.66 9.17 9.08
N LYS A 31 -3.21 10.43 9.15
CA LYS A 31 -3.73 11.49 8.28
C LYS A 31 -3.49 11.16 6.79
N TYR A 32 -2.28 10.74 6.44
CA TYR A 32 -1.91 10.35 5.09
C TYR A 32 -2.76 9.20 4.57
N LYS A 33 -3.01 8.19 5.42
CA LYS A 33 -3.91 7.07 5.13
C LYS A 33 -5.30 7.58 4.75
N ASP A 34 -5.90 8.39 5.61
CA ASP A 34 -7.26 8.90 5.42
C ASP A 34 -7.37 9.76 4.16
N GLU A 35 -6.37 10.62 3.89
CA GLU A 35 -6.30 11.43 2.67
C GLU A 35 -6.28 10.57 1.40
N LEU A 36 -5.47 9.50 1.37
CA LEU A 36 -5.42 8.61 0.21
C LEU A 36 -6.69 7.77 0.03
N LEU A 37 -7.31 7.31 1.12
CA LEU A 37 -8.58 6.58 1.04
C LEU A 37 -9.70 7.48 0.50
N ILE A 38 -9.80 8.71 1.00
CA ILE A 38 -10.74 9.71 0.50
C ILE A 38 -10.48 9.99 -0.99
N GLN A 39 -9.21 10.16 -1.39
CA GLN A 39 -8.86 10.38 -2.79
C GLN A 39 -9.32 9.20 -3.67
N LEU A 40 -9.06 7.96 -3.26
CA LEU A 40 -9.51 6.78 -4.00
C LEU A 40 -11.02 6.70 -4.14
N GLU A 41 -11.75 6.95 -3.06
CA GLU A 41 -13.21 6.97 -3.06
C GLU A 41 -13.75 8.02 -4.02
N LEU A 42 -13.12 9.19 -4.09
CA LEU A 42 -13.50 10.25 -5.02
C LEU A 42 -13.25 9.84 -6.47
N VAL A 43 -12.04 9.39 -6.80
CA VAL A 43 -11.68 9.05 -8.20
C VAL A 43 -12.36 7.77 -8.69
N SER A 44 -12.75 6.86 -7.79
CA SER A 44 -13.43 5.61 -8.15
C SER A 44 -14.93 5.75 -8.40
N LYS A 45 -15.58 6.86 -8.00
CA LYS A 45 -17.02 7.08 -8.23
C LYS A 45 -17.41 7.02 -9.70
N GLU A 46 -16.56 7.57 -10.55
CA GLU A 46 -16.74 7.65 -12.01
C GLU A 46 -16.23 6.39 -12.75
N SER A 47 -15.67 5.42 -12.03
CA SER A 47 -15.16 4.18 -12.63
C SER A 47 -16.25 3.11 -12.69
N ASP A 48 -16.44 2.55 -13.89
CA ASP A 48 -17.31 1.38 -14.10
C ASP A 48 -16.67 0.07 -13.63
N ILE A 49 -15.34 0.07 -13.40
CA ILE A 49 -14.56 -1.14 -13.12
C ILE A 49 -14.42 -1.36 -11.62
N PHE A 50 -14.13 -0.29 -10.88
CA PHE A 50 -13.82 -0.36 -9.47
C PHE A 50 -14.56 0.73 -8.71
N LYS A 51 -15.19 0.32 -7.60
CA LYS A 51 -15.70 1.23 -6.57
C LYS A 51 -15.17 0.74 -5.24
N ALA A 52 -14.68 1.66 -4.42
CA ALA A 52 -14.21 1.34 -3.09
C ALA A 52 -15.38 0.87 -2.21
N ASP A 53 -15.45 -0.43 -1.90
CA ASP A 53 -16.44 -1.02 -0.98
C ASP A 53 -15.82 -1.79 0.19
N TYR A 54 -14.48 -1.75 0.27
CA TYR A 54 -13.63 -2.38 1.28
C TYR A 54 -13.78 -3.90 1.44
N LYS A 55 -14.42 -4.59 0.49
CA LYS A 55 -14.52 -6.05 0.51
C LYS A 55 -13.28 -6.68 -0.10
N VAL A 56 -12.90 -7.86 0.36
CA VAL A 56 -11.80 -8.66 -0.23
C VAL A 56 -11.94 -8.81 -1.76
N GLY A 57 -13.17 -8.99 -2.26
CA GLY A 57 -13.45 -9.11 -3.68
C GLY A 57 -13.08 -7.88 -4.51
N SER A 58 -13.04 -6.69 -3.92
CA SER A 58 -12.75 -5.43 -4.60
C SER A 58 -11.30 -5.35 -5.09
N LEU A 59 -10.37 -6.07 -4.44
CA LEU A 59 -8.95 -6.09 -4.80
C LEU A 59 -8.71 -6.56 -6.24
N LYS A 60 -9.54 -7.48 -6.74
CA LYS A 60 -9.49 -7.92 -8.15
C LYS A 60 -9.86 -6.78 -9.10
N ASN A 61 -10.89 -6.03 -8.75
CA ASN A 61 -11.39 -4.93 -9.57
C ASN A 61 -10.45 -3.73 -9.53
N LEU A 62 -9.86 -3.45 -8.36
CA LEU A 62 -8.84 -2.41 -8.19
C LEU A 62 -7.63 -2.69 -9.08
N GLU A 63 -7.12 -3.91 -9.05
CA GLU A 63 -5.99 -4.30 -9.88
C GLU A 63 -6.32 -4.28 -11.37
N LYS A 64 -7.52 -4.73 -11.75
CA LYS A 64 -8.00 -4.62 -13.13
C LYS A 64 -8.04 -3.15 -13.58
N TRP A 65 -8.56 -2.26 -12.75
CA TRP A 65 -8.63 -0.83 -13.04
C TRP A 65 -7.24 -0.21 -13.21
N TYR A 66 -6.31 -0.54 -12.31
CA TYR A 66 -4.90 -0.13 -12.43
C TYR A 66 -4.31 -0.51 -13.79
N PHE A 67 -4.46 -1.77 -14.23
CA PHE A 67 -3.88 -2.20 -15.49
C PHE A 67 -4.58 -1.58 -16.70
N GLU A 68 -5.88 -1.31 -16.63
CA GLU A 68 -6.58 -0.61 -17.70
C GLU A 68 -6.08 0.83 -17.86
N LEU A 69 -5.87 1.55 -16.75
CA LEU A 69 -5.25 2.87 -16.75
C LEU A 69 -3.81 2.82 -17.27
N TYR A 70 -3.05 1.81 -16.88
CA TYR A 70 -1.67 1.63 -17.32
C TYR A 70 -1.56 1.37 -18.83
N GLU A 71 -2.36 0.46 -19.37
CA GLU A 71 -2.32 0.10 -20.79
C GLU A 71 -2.77 1.24 -21.69
N LYS A 72 -3.72 2.05 -21.24
CA LYS A 72 -4.20 3.22 -21.99
C LYS A 72 -3.40 4.49 -21.68
N ASN A 73 -2.48 4.43 -20.71
CA ASN A 73 -1.76 5.59 -20.17
C ASN A 73 -2.71 6.71 -19.69
N GLU A 74 -3.74 6.35 -18.91
CA GLU A 74 -4.87 7.22 -18.54
C GLU A 74 -4.91 7.64 -17.07
N PHE A 75 -3.82 7.43 -16.30
CA PHE A 75 -3.76 7.91 -14.91
C PHE A 75 -4.03 9.42 -14.78
N PHE A 76 -3.60 10.21 -15.77
CA PHE A 76 -3.84 11.66 -15.82
C PHE A 76 -5.33 12.05 -15.76
N LYS A 77 -6.25 11.16 -16.18
CA LYS A 77 -7.70 11.41 -16.08
C LYS A 77 -8.19 11.45 -14.62
N LEU A 78 -7.42 10.86 -13.71
CA LEU A 78 -7.69 10.84 -12.28
C LEU A 78 -6.95 11.93 -11.51
N ASP A 79 -6.24 12.83 -12.21
CA ASP A 79 -5.30 13.79 -11.63
C ASP A 79 -4.26 13.12 -10.72
N LEU A 80 -3.78 11.96 -11.19
CA LEU A 80 -2.81 11.12 -10.50
C LEU A 80 -1.73 10.68 -11.48
N ASP A 81 -0.49 10.56 -11.01
CA ASP A 81 0.51 9.74 -11.68
C ASP A 81 0.40 8.27 -11.25
N ARG A 82 1.11 7.39 -11.98
CA ARG A 82 1.11 5.95 -11.69
C ARG A 82 1.61 5.64 -10.27
N ASN A 83 2.66 6.30 -9.82
CA ASN A 83 3.26 6.04 -8.51
C ASN A 83 2.34 6.50 -7.39
N GLU A 84 1.65 7.63 -7.58
CA GLU A 84 0.61 8.09 -6.65
C GLU A 84 -0.55 7.11 -6.58
N PHE A 85 -1.01 6.61 -7.73
CA PHE A 85 -2.03 5.56 -7.76
C PHE A 85 -1.56 4.28 -7.05
N GLU A 86 -0.30 3.86 -7.24
CA GLU A 86 0.27 2.70 -6.54
C GLU A 86 0.35 2.88 -5.01
N LYS A 87 0.54 4.11 -4.52
CA LYS A 87 0.45 4.45 -3.09
C LYS A 87 -0.98 4.34 -2.58
N VAL A 88 -1.92 4.94 -3.29
CA VAL A 88 -3.35 4.86 -2.97
C VAL A 88 -3.82 3.39 -2.95
N MET A 89 -3.39 2.60 -3.93
CA MET A 89 -3.70 1.17 -4.04
C MET A 89 -3.17 0.37 -2.86
N ALA A 90 -1.94 0.65 -2.40
CA ALA A 90 -1.35 -0.02 -1.24
C ALA A 90 -2.09 0.31 0.07
N ILE A 91 -2.43 1.59 0.28
CA ILE A 91 -3.21 1.99 1.45
C ILE A 91 -4.59 1.36 1.46
N TYR A 92 -5.29 1.36 0.33
CA TYR A 92 -6.58 0.69 0.23
C TYR A 92 -6.49 -0.81 0.46
N PHE A 93 -5.46 -1.48 -0.08
CA PHE A 93 -5.20 -2.88 0.19
C PHE A 93 -5.07 -3.15 1.70
N GLY A 94 -4.28 -2.32 2.40
CA GLY A 94 -4.12 -2.45 3.85
C GLY A 94 -5.43 -2.23 4.62
N GLU A 95 -6.26 -1.29 4.17
CA GLU A 95 -7.57 -1.04 4.78
C GLU A 95 -8.53 -2.21 4.56
N VAL A 96 -8.53 -2.84 3.38
CA VAL A 96 -9.26 -4.10 3.14
C VAL A 96 -8.78 -5.20 4.08
N VAL A 97 -7.47 -5.31 4.33
CA VAL A 97 -6.94 -6.29 5.30
C VAL A 97 -7.49 -6.03 6.70
N VAL A 98 -7.38 -4.81 7.20
CA VAL A 98 -7.80 -4.43 8.56
C VAL A 98 -9.31 -4.59 8.76
N GLN A 99 -10.13 -4.24 7.77
CA GLN A 99 -11.59 -4.36 7.91
C GLN A 99 -12.10 -5.80 7.85
N ASN A 100 -11.35 -6.71 7.21
CA ASN A 100 -11.79 -8.09 6.99
C ASN A 100 -11.08 -9.10 7.91
N ASN A 101 -10.18 -8.66 8.79
CA ASN A 101 -9.46 -9.50 9.76
C ASN A 101 -9.48 -8.82 11.14
N LYS A 102 -10.09 -9.47 12.14
CA LYS A 102 -10.32 -8.87 13.48
C LYS A 102 -9.05 -8.59 14.27
N ASP A 103 -8.00 -9.33 13.96
CA ASP A 103 -6.67 -9.31 14.54
C ASP A 103 -5.69 -8.42 13.75
N ALA A 104 -6.12 -7.88 12.61
CA ALA A 104 -5.30 -6.99 11.81
C ALA A 104 -5.45 -5.52 12.24
N LYS A 105 -4.33 -4.79 12.26
CA LYS A 105 -4.30 -3.36 12.58
C LYS A 105 -3.24 -2.61 11.79
N TRP A 106 -3.45 -1.30 11.64
CA TRP A 106 -2.41 -0.38 11.21
C TRP A 106 -1.47 -0.08 12.37
N GLU A 107 -0.17 0.00 12.09
CA GLU A 107 0.86 0.33 13.08
C GLU A 107 1.97 1.17 12.46
N VAL A 108 2.49 2.10 13.25
CA VAL A 108 3.67 2.90 12.91
C VAL A 108 4.81 2.44 13.79
N GLU A 109 5.91 2.03 13.16
CA GLU A 109 7.10 1.55 13.86
C GLU A 109 8.34 2.29 13.37
N GLU A 110 9.28 2.51 14.29
CA GLU A 110 10.60 3.03 13.94
C GLU A 110 11.36 2.01 13.07
N TYR A 111 11.95 2.50 11.99
CA TYR A 111 12.73 1.69 11.08
C TYR A 111 14.05 1.25 11.75
N PRO A 112 14.32 -0.05 11.88
CA PRO A 112 15.35 -0.55 12.79
C PRO A 112 16.78 -0.22 12.38
N PHE A 113 17.03 0.25 11.15
CA PHE A 113 18.38 0.51 10.63
C PHE A 113 18.76 1.98 10.62
N VAL A 114 17.80 2.90 10.71
CA VAL A 114 18.05 4.35 10.64
C VAL A 114 17.16 5.05 11.68
N PRO A 115 17.74 5.56 12.78
CA PRO A 115 16.98 6.23 13.83
C PRO A 115 16.16 7.42 13.30
N GLY A 116 15.01 7.68 13.93
CA GLY A 116 14.12 8.78 13.57
C GLY A 116 13.34 8.57 12.26
N LYS A 117 13.53 7.43 11.58
CA LYS A 117 12.77 7.04 10.39
C LYS A 117 11.67 6.08 10.81
N TYR A 118 10.50 6.20 10.19
CA TYR A 118 9.34 5.40 10.58
C TYR A 118 8.71 4.76 9.35
N THR A 119 8.10 3.59 9.56
CA THR A 119 7.37 2.83 8.57
C THR A 119 5.91 2.70 8.97
N PHE A 120 5.04 2.58 7.96
CA PHE A 120 3.62 2.37 8.16
C PHE A 120 3.23 1.00 7.62
N LEU A 121 2.66 0.20 8.51
CA LEU A 121 2.56 -1.25 8.37
C LEU A 121 1.11 -1.67 8.63
N VAL A 122 0.69 -2.76 7.99
CA VAL A 122 -0.41 -3.58 8.48
C VAL A 122 0.17 -4.80 9.17
N ILE A 123 -0.29 -5.07 10.39
CA ILE A 123 0.13 -6.22 11.19
C ILE A 123 -1.06 -7.15 11.37
N LYS A 124 -0.83 -8.45 11.23
CA LYS A 124 -1.77 -9.54 11.56
C LYS A 124 -0.97 -10.67 12.21
N ASP A 125 -1.37 -11.12 13.39
CA ASP A 125 -0.65 -12.11 14.19
C ASP A 125 0.85 -11.81 14.35
N LEU A 126 1.72 -12.65 13.78
CA LEU A 126 3.18 -12.52 13.78
C LEU A 126 3.74 -11.90 12.49
N GLY A 127 2.88 -11.56 11.54
CA GLY A 127 3.26 -10.99 10.24
C GLY A 127 3.03 -9.49 10.17
N SER A 128 3.93 -8.78 9.49
CA SER A 128 3.75 -7.38 9.14
C SER A 128 4.06 -7.13 7.67
N MET A 129 3.34 -6.18 7.07
CA MET A 129 3.52 -5.76 5.68
C MET A 129 3.61 -4.24 5.62
N SER A 130 4.73 -3.73 5.09
CA SER A 130 4.92 -2.29 4.89
C SER A 130 4.23 -1.83 3.62
N LEU A 131 3.36 -0.83 3.75
CA LEU A 131 2.55 -0.29 2.66
C LEU A 131 2.72 1.23 2.50
N GLY A 132 3.40 1.90 3.44
CA GLY A 132 3.52 3.37 3.47
C GLY A 132 4.22 4.00 2.26
N ASN A 133 5.02 3.25 1.51
CA ASN A 133 5.68 3.73 0.29
C ASN A 133 4.94 3.37 -1.00
N GLY A 134 3.79 2.70 -0.91
CA GLY A 134 3.06 2.19 -2.06
C GLY A 134 3.62 0.87 -2.60
N PHE A 135 2.92 0.32 -3.59
CA PHE A 135 3.50 -0.68 -4.46
C PHE A 135 4.60 -0.06 -5.32
N ILE A 136 5.57 -0.88 -5.76
CA ILE A 136 6.72 -0.40 -6.53
C ILE A 136 6.66 -1.04 -7.91
N ASP A 137 6.38 -0.24 -8.94
CA ASP A 137 6.30 -0.70 -10.32
C ASP A 137 5.37 -1.93 -10.43
N HIS A 138 4.13 -1.84 -9.93
CA HIS A 138 3.20 -2.99 -9.86
C HIS A 138 2.97 -3.65 -11.23
N TYR A 139 3.03 -2.88 -12.32
CA TYR A 139 2.99 -3.38 -13.69
C TYR A 139 4.12 -4.36 -14.06
N LYS A 140 5.26 -4.33 -13.34
CA LYS A 140 6.39 -5.26 -13.49
C LYS A 140 6.32 -6.46 -12.56
N GLU A 141 5.27 -6.60 -11.74
CA GLU A 141 5.18 -7.65 -10.74
C GLU A 141 5.37 -9.04 -11.39
N PRO A 142 6.42 -9.79 -10.99
CA PRO A 142 6.70 -11.09 -11.57
C PRO A 142 5.51 -12.04 -11.45
N SER A 143 5.26 -12.82 -12.50
CA SER A 143 4.19 -13.82 -12.50
C SER A 143 2.77 -13.23 -12.30
N ASN A 144 2.56 -11.94 -12.58
CA ASN A 144 1.23 -11.31 -12.55
C ASN A 144 0.49 -11.32 -13.90
N LYS A 145 0.64 -12.41 -14.69
CA LYS A 145 0.01 -12.52 -16.02
C LYS A 145 -1.53 -12.45 -15.98
N ARG A 146 -2.12 -12.84 -14.85
CA ARG A 146 -3.58 -12.86 -14.62
C ARG A 146 -4.10 -11.59 -13.92
N ARG A 147 -3.23 -10.61 -13.60
CA ARG A 147 -3.60 -9.35 -12.95
C ARG A 147 -4.43 -9.57 -11.69
N ASN A 148 -3.91 -10.45 -10.85
CA ASN A 148 -4.57 -10.90 -9.63
C ASN A 148 -3.56 -11.03 -8.48
N SER A 149 -2.44 -10.30 -8.52
CA SER A 149 -1.44 -10.36 -7.48
C SER A 149 -1.97 -9.80 -6.17
N LEU A 150 -2.85 -8.79 -6.16
CA LEU A 150 -3.40 -8.21 -4.93
C LEU A 150 -4.23 -9.25 -4.17
N ILE A 151 -5.17 -9.92 -4.85
CA ILE A 151 -5.99 -10.95 -4.20
C ILE A 151 -5.14 -12.17 -3.80
N ARG A 152 -4.11 -12.52 -4.58
CA ARG A 152 -3.19 -13.60 -4.21
C ARG A 152 -2.40 -13.25 -2.97
N MET A 153 -1.90 -12.02 -2.88
CA MET A 153 -1.18 -11.51 -1.72
C MET A 153 -2.07 -11.48 -0.48
N TYR A 154 -3.31 -11.01 -0.62
CA TYR A 154 -4.32 -11.12 0.43
C TYR A 154 -4.47 -12.56 0.91
N ASN A 155 -4.77 -13.48 -0.01
CA ASN A 155 -5.01 -14.88 0.32
C ASN A 155 -3.78 -15.60 0.91
N HIS A 156 -2.57 -15.17 0.55
CA HIS A 156 -1.35 -15.80 1.02
C HIS A 156 -0.95 -15.37 2.44
N TYR A 157 -1.20 -14.12 2.80
CA TYR A 157 -0.72 -13.54 4.06
C TYR A 157 -1.82 -13.26 5.09
N PHE A 158 -3.07 -13.13 4.65
CA PHE A 158 -4.17 -12.62 5.48
C PHE A 158 -5.42 -13.50 5.40
N THR A 159 -5.27 -14.76 4.98
CA THR A 159 -6.34 -15.77 5.07
C THR A 159 -5.78 -16.93 5.87
N ASP A 160 -6.50 -17.32 6.93
CA ASP A 160 -6.14 -18.43 7.82
C ASP A 160 -6.33 -19.80 7.15
#